data_AF-A0A844Z632-F1
#
_entry.id   AF-A0A844Z632-F1
#
_cell.length_a   1.000
_cell.length_b   1.000
_cell.length_c   1.000
_cell.angle_alpha   90.00
_cell.angle_beta   90.00
_cell.angle_gamma   90.00
#
_symmetry.space_group_name_H-M   'P 1'
#
loop_
_entity.id
_entity.type
_entity.pdbx_description
1 polymer ?
#
loop_
_entity_poly.entity_id
_entity_poly.type
_entity_poly.pdbx_seq_one_letter_code
_entity_poly.pdbx_strand_id
1 'polypeptide(L)' 'MAYPRDESVASRIKRAGLPETYNVHWSQNRKAEVVHAVRSDVISLDEARGKYLLSRREFETWQDQFADRVADKKELELH' A
#
# COMPACT_ATOMS: atom_id res chain seq x y z
N MET A 1 20.87 5.73 18.68
CA MET A 1 19.75 4.84 18.30
C MET A 1 20.14 4.07 17.06
N ALA A 2 20.56 2.81 17.20
CA ALA A 2 20.81 1.91 16.07
C ALA A 2 19.55 1.04 15.92
N TYR A 3 18.80 1.23 14.83
CA TYR A 3 17.66 0.38 14.55
C TYR A 3 18.15 -1.05 14.24
N PRO A 4 17.67 -2.09 14.95
CA PRO A 4 17.95 -3.48 14.59
C PRO A 4 17.34 -3.79 13.22
N ARG A 5 18.11 -4.52 12.42
CA ARG A 5 18.08 -4.51 10.95
C ARG A 5 17.18 -5.56 10.32
N ASP A 6 16.29 -6.24 11.06
CA ASP A 6 15.72 -7.50 10.60
C ASP A 6 14.25 -7.48 10.13
N GLU A 7 13.54 -6.36 10.31
CA GLU A 7 12.24 -6.18 9.65
C GLU A 7 12.06 -4.74 9.16
N SER A 8 12.91 -4.34 8.21
CA SER A 8 12.74 -3.06 7.53
C SER A 8 11.39 -3.01 6.82
N VAL A 9 10.73 -1.85 6.86
CA VAL A 9 9.56 -1.52 6.04
C VAL A 9 9.78 -1.93 4.57
N ALA A 10 11.01 -1.79 4.06
CA ALA A 10 11.38 -2.26 2.72
C ALA A 10 11.17 -3.77 2.50
N SER A 11 11.48 -4.61 3.50
CA SER A 11 11.26 -6.06 3.43
C SER A 11 9.78 -6.42 3.46
N ARG A 12 8.95 -5.68 4.21
CA ARG A 12 7.48 -5.86 4.24
C ARG A 12 6.85 -5.43 2.92
N ILE A 13 7.29 -4.29 2.38
CA ILE A 13 6.95 -3.78 1.04
C ILE A 13 7.30 -4.82 -0.04
N LYS A 14 8.51 -5.36 -0.02
CA LYS A 14 8.96 -6.36 -0.99
C LYS A 14 8.13 -7.64 -0.92
N ARG A 15 7.77 -8.10 0.28
CA ARG A 15 6.85 -9.24 0.48
C ARG A 15 5.45 -8.97 -0.04
N ALA A 16 4.98 -7.73 0.07
CA ALA A 16 3.68 -7.30 -0.42
C ALA A 16 3.67 -6.95 -1.93
N GLY A 17 4.79 -7.08 -2.64
CA GLY A 17 4.89 -6.71 -4.07
C GLY A 17 4.87 -5.20 -4.33
N LEU A 18 5.01 -4.40 -3.28
CA LEU A 18 4.95 -2.95 -3.37
C LEU A 18 6.20 -2.35 -4.02
N PRO A 19 6.06 -1.20 -4.71
CA PRO A 19 7.21 -0.50 -5.25
C PRO A 19 8.17 -0.06 -4.13
N GLU A 20 9.46 -0.34 -4.30
CA GLU A 20 10.49 -0.04 -3.29
C GLU A 20 10.84 1.47 -3.21
N THR A 21 10.50 2.22 -4.26
CA THR A 21 10.83 3.63 -4.47
C THR A 21 9.57 4.47 -4.69
N TYR A 22 9.61 5.74 -4.29
CA TYR A 22 8.52 6.72 -4.50
C TYR A 22 8.38 7.19 -5.96
N ASN A 23 9.47 7.18 -6.73
CA ASN A 23 9.51 7.54 -8.14
C ASN A 23 9.03 6.36 -9.00
N VAL A 24 7.74 6.09 -8.91
CA VAL A 24 7.09 5.03 -9.68
C VAL A 24 5.84 5.54 -10.33
N HIS A 25 5.54 5.01 -11.51
CA HIS A 25 4.28 5.26 -12.16
C HIS A 25 3.15 4.63 -11.31
N TRP A 26 2.30 5.48 -10.73
CA TRP A 26 1.20 5.09 -9.86
C TRP A 26 -0.01 4.64 -10.68
N SER A 27 0.07 3.43 -11.25
CA SER A 27 -1.08 2.75 -11.85
C SER A 27 -2.14 2.42 -10.80
N GLN A 28 -3.40 2.27 -11.22
CA GLN A 28 -4.50 1.89 -10.32
C GLN A 28 -4.19 0.61 -9.53
N ASN A 29 -3.55 -0.39 -10.16
CA ASN A 29 -3.19 -1.63 -9.47
C ASN A 29 -2.20 -1.40 -8.31
N ARG A 30 -1.16 -0.58 -8.52
CA ARG A 30 -0.16 -0.27 -7.48
C ARG A 30 -0.74 0.52 -6.31
N LYS A 31 -1.66 1.45 -6.60
CA LYS A 31 -2.38 2.18 -5.55
C LYS A 31 -3.26 1.23 -4.73
N ALA A 32 -3.93 0.27 -5.39
CA ALA A 32 -4.71 -0.77 -4.73
C ALA A 32 -3.83 -1.64 -3.80
N GLU A 33 -2.65 -2.04 -4.26
CA GLU A 33 -1.71 -2.83 -3.47
C GLU A 33 -1.23 -2.07 -2.23
N VAL A 34 -0.91 -0.77 -2.33
CA VAL A 34 -0.53 0.05 -1.16
C VAL A 34 -1.69 0.16 -0.17
N VAL A 35 -2.91 0.41 -0.66
CA VAL A 35 -4.10 0.48 0.20
C VAL A 35 -4.37 -0.87 0.88
N HIS A 36 -4.23 -1.98 0.15
CA HIS A 36 -4.38 -3.33 0.69
C HIS A 36 -3.33 -3.65 1.75
N ALA A 37 -2.06 -3.32 1.49
CA ALA A 37 -0.97 -3.54 2.45
C ALA A 37 -1.17 -2.74 3.76
N VAL A 38 -1.68 -1.51 3.67
CA VAL A 38 -2.02 -0.70 4.86
C VAL A 38 -3.24 -1.27 5.59
N ARG A 39 -4.27 -1.76 4.87
CA ARG A 39 -5.45 -2.39 5.48
C ARG A 39 -5.15 -3.75 6.13
N SER A 40 -4.22 -4.50 5.56
CA SER A 40 -3.78 -5.82 6.06
C SER A 40 -2.68 -5.70 7.12
N ASP A 41 -2.42 -4.50 7.65
CA ASP A 41 -1.43 -4.21 8.70
C ASP A 41 0.03 -4.57 8.33
N VAL A 42 0.33 -4.67 7.02
CA VAL A 42 1.69 -5.00 6.53
C VAL A 42 2.62 -3.80 6.69
N ILE A 43 2.08 -2.59 6.48
CA ILE A 43 2.77 -1.32 6.70
C ILE A 43 1.81 -0.32 7.34
N SER A 44 2.32 0.56 8.20
CA SER A 44 1.52 1.63 8.76
C SER A 44 1.30 2.77 7.76
N LEU A 45 0.19 3.49 7.91
CA LEU A 45 -0.09 4.68 7.10
C LEU A 45 1.02 5.74 7.21
N ASP A 46 1.58 5.92 8.41
CA ASP A 46 2.68 6.85 8.62
C ASP A 46 3.97 6.41 7.90
N GLU A 47 4.25 5.11 7.89
CA GLU A 47 5.38 4.53 7.14
C GLU A 47 5.18 4.70 5.62
N ALA A 48 3.97 4.46 5.12
CA ALA A 48 3.63 4.68 3.71
C ALA A 48 3.80 6.16 3.33
N ARG A 49 3.36 7.10 4.19
CA ARG A 49 3.54 8.54 4.00
C ARG A 49 5.01 8.94 3.97
N GLY A 50 5.82 8.44 4.90
CA GLY A 50 7.25 8.72 4.93
C GLY A 50 8.00 8.15 3.72
N LYS A 51 7.60 6.94 3.28
CA LYS A 51 8.28 6.23 2.18
C LYS A 51 7.91 6.76 0.79
N TYR A 52 6.63 7.07 0.58
CA TYR A 52 6.10 7.48 -0.72
C TYR A 52 5.83 8.99 -0.82
N LEU A 53 6.10 9.74 0.26
CA LEU A 53 5.88 11.18 0.34
C LEU A 53 4.43 11.59 0.00
N LEU A 54 3.49 10.69 0.27
CA LEU A 54 2.07 10.92 -0.01
C LEU A 54 1.39 11.62 1.17
N SER A 55 0.42 12.48 0.88
CA SER A 55 -0.40 13.12 1.89
C SER A 55 -1.47 12.17 2.43
N ARG A 56 -1.90 12.39 3.67
CA ARG A 56 -3.04 11.66 4.25
C ARG A 56 -4.28 11.73 3.33
N ARG A 57 -4.57 12.92 2.80
CA ARG A 57 -5.70 13.14 1.88
C ARG A 57 -5.57 12.32 0.59
N GLU A 58 -4.37 12.22 0.03
CA GLU A 58 -4.13 11.40 -1.17
C GLU A 58 -4.39 9.91 -0.88
N PHE A 59 -3.97 9.44 0.29
CA PHE A 59 -4.27 8.07 0.72
C PHE A 59 -5.76 7.83 0.96
N GLU A 60 -6.46 8.78 1.58
CA GLU A 60 -7.91 8.73 1.77
C GLU A 60 -8.65 8.64 0.42
N THR A 61 -8.23 9.43 -0.58
CA THR A 61 -8.75 9.35 -1.94
C THR A 61 -8.49 8.00 -2.61
N TRP A 62 -7.34 7.37 -2.35
CA TRP A 62 -7.08 6.03 -2.86
C TRP A 62 -7.95 4.99 -2.13
N GLN A 63 -8.04 5.07 -0.80
CA GLN A 63 -8.90 4.19 -0.03
C GLN A 63 -10.35 4.23 -0.50
N ASP A 64 -10.90 5.41 -0.77
CA ASP A 64 -12.26 5.58 -1.27
C ASP A 64 -12.43 4.89 -2.65
N GLN A 65 -11.51 5.17 -3.59
CA GLN A 65 -11.50 4.54 -4.92
C GLN A 65 -11.39 3.01 -4.90
N PHE A 66 -10.66 2.43 -3.93
CA PHE A 66 -10.48 0.99 -3.85
C PHE A 66 -11.44 0.29 -2.88
N ALA A 67 -12.07 1.01 -1.96
CA ALA A 67 -13.13 0.47 -1.10
C ALA A 67 -14.29 -0.05 -1.96
N ASP A 68 -14.63 0.68 -3.03
CA ASP A 68 -15.62 0.26 -4.02
C ASP A 68 -15.14 -0.93 -4.86
N ARG A 69 -13.85 -0.95 -5.21
CA ARG A 69 -13.28 -1.94 -6.13
C ARG A 69 -12.98 -3.32 -5.52
N VAL A 70 -12.81 -3.42 -4.21
CA VAL A 70 -12.62 -4.71 -3.52
C VAL A 70 -13.93 -5.51 -3.49
N ALA A 71 -15.09 -4.85 -3.60
CA ALA A 71 -16.35 -5.54 -3.83
C ALA A 71 -16.35 -6.26 -5.19
N ASP A 72 -15.87 -5.57 -6.23
CA ASP A 72 -15.84 -6.08 -7.62
C ASP A 72 -14.93 -7.31 -7.80
N LYS A 73 -13.75 -7.33 -7.17
CA LYS A 73 -12.81 -8.46 -7.30
C LYS A 73 -13.29 -9.74 -6.59
N LYS A 74 -14.12 -9.61 -5.56
CA LYS A 74 -14.68 -10.76 -4.82
C LYS A 74 -15.78 -11.48 -5.61
N GLU A 75 -16.48 -10.78 -6.52
CA GLU A 75 -17.52 -11.39 -7.36
C GLU A 75 -16.95 -12.19 -8.54
N LEU A 76 -15.76 -11.82 -9.05
CA LEU A 76 -15.11 -12.51 -10.17
C LEU A 76 -14.43 -13.84 -9.82
N GLU A 77 -14.20 -14.13 -8.53
CA GLU A 77 -13.61 -15.40 -8.08
C GLU A 77 -14.65 -16.45 -7.65
N LEU A 78 -15.95 -16.15 -7.76
CA LEU A 78 -17.03 -17.04 -7.31
C LEU A 78 -17.90 -17.62 -8.45
N HIS A 79 -17.52 -17.46 -9.73
CA HIS A 79 -18.35 -17.83 -10.87
C HIS A 79 -17.70 -18.80 -11.86
#